data_AF-A0A847FRD7-F1
#
_entry.id   AF-A0A847FRD7-F1
#
_cell.length_a   1.000
_cell.length_b   1.000
_cell.length_c   1.000
_cell.angle_alpha   90.00
_cell.angle_beta   90.00
_cell.angle_gamma   90.00
#
_symmetry.space_group_name_H-M   'P 1'
#
loop_
_entity.id
_entity.type
_entity.pdbx_description
1 polymer ?
#
loop_
_entity_poly.entity_id
_entity_poly.type
_entity_poly.pdbx_seq_one_letter_code
_entity_poly.pdbx_strand_id
1 'polypeptide(L)'
;MRQPALQVEKAVAGPTAWRSPLALHHYDRNPALTVAEQEALEVLTQSRYRWGETKRAGIMRMQMTLSRLLHPLRDALALIPGDPPSQDGAAAYLLRACQRQQGAYWGWQATVWGRVLGPNQAAFFQEHGTAVDGEVRQQMMATAYLLGCFRDVSVLGDFKREALAVKVFGEAAVATAWEPIGTLLATWGYASSEGVAVRSALCELMLRNQDPALA
;
A
#
# COMPACT_ATOMS: atom_id res chain seq x y z
N MET A 1 -37.11 49.60 -4.77
CA MET A 1 -36.22 48.61 -5.41
C MET A 1 -35.46 47.88 -4.31
N ARG A 2 -35.90 46.66 -3.94
CA ARG A 2 -35.23 45.81 -2.94
C ARG A 2 -34.77 44.54 -3.67
N GLN A 3 -33.47 44.28 -3.65
CA GLN A 3 -32.86 43.07 -4.22
C GLN A 3 -33.32 41.82 -3.45
N PRO A 4 -33.58 40.68 -4.12
CA PRO A 4 -33.82 39.42 -3.43
C PRO A 4 -32.47 38.79 -3.06
N ALA A 5 -32.38 38.32 -1.81
CA ALA A 5 -31.27 37.51 -1.32
C ALA A 5 -31.29 36.15 -2.03
N LEU A 6 -30.22 35.86 -2.77
CA LEU A 6 -29.90 34.51 -3.25
C LEU A 6 -29.62 33.63 -2.02
N GLN A 7 -30.60 32.81 -1.65
CA GLN A 7 -30.37 31.65 -0.80
C GLN A 7 -29.50 30.67 -1.56
N VAL A 8 -28.22 30.59 -1.19
CA VAL A 8 -27.34 29.52 -1.62
C VAL A 8 -27.76 28.27 -0.86
N GLU A 9 -28.43 27.37 -1.59
CA GLU A 9 -28.71 26.00 -1.16
C GLU A 9 -27.41 25.35 -0.70
N LYS A 10 -27.34 25.03 0.60
CA LYS A 10 -26.21 24.35 1.21
C LYS A 10 -26.24 22.90 0.75
N ALA A 11 -25.51 22.59 -0.32
CA ALA A 11 -25.26 21.22 -0.74
C ALA A 11 -24.62 20.47 0.44
N VAL A 12 -25.37 19.52 1.02
CA VAL A 12 -24.85 18.59 2.01
C VAL A 12 -23.91 17.64 1.25
N ALA A 13 -22.63 17.99 1.24
CA ALA A 13 -21.58 17.06 0.82
C ALA A 13 -21.59 15.89 1.81
N GLY A 14 -22.00 14.70 1.34
CA GLY A 14 -21.78 13.47 2.08
C GLY A 14 -20.28 13.26 2.36
N PRO A 15 -19.91 12.37 3.30
CA PRO A 15 -18.51 12.14 3.65
C PRO A 15 -17.74 11.79 2.37
N THR A 16 -16.79 12.65 2.01
CA THR A 16 -15.89 12.45 0.88
C THR A 16 -15.01 11.26 1.20
N ALA A 17 -15.44 10.07 0.78
CA ALA A 17 -14.65 8.85 0.86
C ALA A 17 -13.24 9.16 0.34
N TRP A 18 -12.22 8.90 1.16
CA TRP A 18 -10.85 9.24 0.80
C TRP A 18 -10.49 8.51 -0.50
N ARG A 19 -10.03 9.29 -1.47
CA ARG A 19 -9.59 8.79 -2.77
C ARG A 19 -8.09 8.60 -2.68
N SER A 20 -7.60 7.44 -3.13
CA SER A 20 -6.17 7.21 -3.24
C SER A 20 -5.51 8.39 -3.97
N PRO A 21 -4.37 8.89 -3.49
CA PRO A 21 -3.64 9.99 -4.14
C PRO A 21 -3.17 9.62 -5.56
N LEU A 22 -3.19 8.33 -5.91
CA LEU A 22 -2.83 7.86 -7.25
C LEU A 22 -4.01 8.00 -8.22
N ALA A 23 -3.74 8.56 -9.40
CA ALA A 23 -4.68 8.60 -10.51
C ALA A 23 -4.81 7.22 -11.17
N LEU A 24 -5.43 6.25 -10.47
CA LEU A 24 -5.49 4.84 -10.88
C LEU A 24 -6.08 4.60 -12.28
N HIS A 25 -6.85 5.55 -12.80
CA HIS A 25 -7.44 5.49 -14.14
C HIS A 25 -6.43 5.71 -15.27
N HIS A 26 -5.23 6.24 -14.98
CA HIS A 26 -4.15 6.41 -15.95
C HIS A 26 -3.32 5.15 -16.18
N TYR A 27 -3.44 4.15 -15.30
CA TYR A 27 -2.68 2.91 -15.42
C TYR A 27 -3.45 1.84 -16.17
N ASP A 28 -2.73 1.05 -16.98
CA ASP A 28 -3.26 -0.17 -17.58
C ASP A 28 -3.30 -1.28 -16.51
N ARG A 29 -4.52 -1.58 -16.06
CA ARG A 29 -4.82 -2.56 -15.02
C ARG A 29 -5.16 -3.95 -15.58
N ASN A 30 -4.78 -4.24 -16.83
CA ASN A 30 -5.01 -5.57 -17.41
C ASN A 30 -4.34 -6.64 -16.54
N PRO A 31 -5.10 -7.65 -16.05
CA PRO A 31 -4.58 -8.71 -15.20
C PRO A 31 -3.64 -9.67 -15.95
N ALA A 32 -3.75 -9.75 -17.28
CA ALA A 32 -2.90 -10.60 -18.08
C ALA A 32 -1.51 -9.98 -18.26
N LEU A 33 -0.49 -10.84 -18.27
CA LEU A 33 0.87 -10.48 -18.68
C LEU A 33 0.98 -10.70 -20.19
N THR A 34 1.67 -9.78 -20.87
CA THR A 34 2.11 -10.02 -22.25
C THR A 34 3.27 -11.02 -22.28
N VAL A 35 3.49 -11.68 -23.42
CA VAL A 35 4.62 -12.61 -23.59
C VAL A 35 5.96 -11.92 -23.28
N ALA A 36 6.13 -10.67 -23.76
CA ALA A 36 7.33 -9.89 -23.49
C ALA A 36 7.53 -9.58 -21.99
N GLU A 37 6.44 -9.31 -21.26
CA GLU A 37 6.50 -9.11 -19.80
C GLU A 37 6.86 -10.42 -19.08
N GLN A 38 6.32 -11.55 -19.50
CA GLN A 38 6.64 -12.86 -18.92
C GLN A 38 8.14 -13.19 -19.11
N GLU A 39 8.67 -13.02 -20.32
CA GLU A 39 10.09 -13.22 -20.61
C GLU A 39 10.98 -12.27 -19.77
N ALA A 40 10.61 -11.00 -19.67
CA ALA A 40 11.36 -10.02 -18.87
C ALA A 40 11.33 -10.35 -17.37
N LEU A 41 10.20 -10.84 -16.86
CA LEU A 41 10.06 -11.31 -15.48
C LEU A 41 10.86 -12.60 -15.21
N GLU A 42 10.94 -13.51 -16.18
CA GLU A 42 11.77 -14.70 -16.08
C GLU A 42 13.25 -14.33 -15.93
N VAL A 43 13.76 -13.43 -16.80
CA VAL A 43 15.12 -12.88 -16.70
C VAL A 43 15.36 -12.26 -15.31
N LEU A 44 14.38 -11.50 -14.81
CA LEU A 44 14.46 -10.91 -13.47
C LEU A 44 14.61 -11.98 -12.38
N THR A 45 13.83 -13.06 -12.43
CA THR A 45 13.89 -14.14 -11.42
C THR A 45 15.19 -14.94 -11.46
N GLN A 46 15.72 -15.19 -12.65
CA GLN A 46 16.99 -15.90 -12.83
C GLN A 46 18.19 -15.05 -12.40
N SER A 47 18.03 -13.73 -12.47
CA SER A 47 19.06 -12.82 -12.05
C SER A 47 19.08 -12.61 -10.53
N ARG A 48 20.24 -12.81 -9.91
CA ARG A 48 20.52 -12.34 -8.54
C ARG A 48 20.69 -10.81 -8.46
N TYR A 49 20.19 -10.06 -9.45
CA TYR A 49 20.38 -8.60 -9.49
C TYR A 49 19.74 -7.95 -8.26
N ARG A 50 20.50 -7.06 -7.61
CA ARG A 50 19.92 -6.06 -6.72
C ARG A 50 19.15 -5.09 -7.62
N TRP A 51 17.83 -5.08 -7.48
CA TRP A 51 16.95 -4.13 -8.14
C TRP A 51 17.40 -2.70 -7.84
N GLY A 52 17.34 -1.79 -8.82
CA GLY A 52 17.85 -0.41 -8.72
C GLY A 52 19.16 -0.13 -9.46
N GLU A 53 19.89 -1.15 -9.95
CA GLU A 53 21.14 -0.94 -10.70
C GLU A 53 20.86 -0.58 -12.18
N THR A 54 20.62 0.69 -12.49
CA THR A 54 20.22 1.16 -13.84
C THR A 54 21.33 1.14 -14.89
N LYS A 55 22.57 0.78 -14.52
CA LYS A 55 23.77 1.02 -15.36
C LYS A 55 24.02 -0.01 -16.47
N ARG A 56 23.23 -1.08 -16.57
CA ARG A 56 23.38 -2.10 -17.64
C ARG A 56 22.27 -1.96 -18.67
N ALA A 57 22.63 -1.93 -19.96
CA ALA A 57 21.67 -1.81 -21.08
C ALA A 57 20.55 -2.88 -21.04
N GLY A 58 20.85 -4.10 -20.57
CA GLY A 58 19.85 -5.15 -20.37
C GLY A 58 18.80 -4.82 -19.30
N ILE A 59 19.19 -4.13 -18.23
CA ILE A 59 18.29 -3.72 -17.14
C ILE A 59 17.35 -2.61 -17.63
N MET A 60 17.86 -1.65 -18.40
CA MET A 60 17.01 -0.61 -19.00
C MET A 60 15.97 -1.21 -19.93
N ARG A 61 16.36 -2.15 -20.81
CA ARG A 61 15.41 -2.82 -21.70
C ARG A 61 14.34 -3.58 -20.92
N MET A 62 14.73 -4.34 -19.90
CA MET A 62 13.80 -5.05 -19.02
C MET A 62 12.83 -4.09 -18.32
N GLN A 63 13.33 -2.98 -17.76
CA GLN A 63 12.48 -1.98 -17.10
C GLN A 63 11.50 -1.30 -18.08
N MET A 64 11.92 -1.07 -19.32
CA MET A 64 11.04 -0.54 -20.36
C MET A 64 9.93 -1.53 -20.72
N THR A 65 10.26 -2.82 -20.87
CA THR A 65 9.26 -3.87 -21.11
C THR A 65 8.28 -4.02 -19.95
N LEU A 66 8.76 -3.88 -18.71
CA LEU A 66 7.94 -3.95 -17.50
C LEU A 66 7.36 -2.60 -17.07
N SER A 67 7.48 -1.56 -17.89
CA SER A 67 7.10 -0.18 -17.51
C SER A 67 5.63 -0.09 -17.08
N ARG A 68 4.74 -0.84 -17.74
CA ARG A 68 3.32 -0.95 -17.38
C ARG A 68 3.09 -1.39 -15.93
N LEU A 69 3.87 -2.36 -15.45
CA LEU A 69 3.78 -2.89 -14.09
C LEU A 69 4.59 -2.07 -13.09
N LEU A 70 5.72 -1.52 -13.54
CA LEU A 70 6.69 -0.84 -12.69
C LEU A 70 6.32 0.61 -12.39
N HIS A 71 5.73 1.32 -13.35
CA HIS A 71 5.38 2.72 -13.18
C HIS A 71 4.37 2.94 -12.03
N PRO A 72 3.26 2.19 -11.93
CA PRO A 72 2.34 2.33 -10.80
C PRO A 72 2.98 1.97 -9.46
N LEU A 73 3.88 0.98 -9.42
CA LEU A 73 4.61 0.60 -8.21
C LEU A 73 5.53 1.73 -7.74
N ARG A 74 6.27 2.34 -8.66
CA ARG A 74 7.17 3.47 -8.35
C ARG A 74 6.39 4.68 -7.85
N ASP A 75 5.28 5.01 -8.49
CA ASP A 75 4.45 6.14 -8.09
C ASP A 75 3.86 5.91 -6.69
N ALA A 76 3.38 4.70 -6.40
CA ALA A 76 2.89 4.34 -5.07
C ALA A 76 4.00 4.39 -4.01
N LEU A 77 5.16 3.80 -4.30
CA LEU A 77 6.31 3.77 -3.38
C LEU A 77 6.87 5.17 -3.09
N ALA A 78 6.84 6.08 -4.08
CA ALA A 78 7.26 7.47 -3.89
C ALA A 78 6.39 8.24 -2.89
N LEU A 79 5.14 7.81 -2.67
CA LEU A 79 4.25 8.39 -1.67
C LEU A 79 4.42 7.78 -0.28
N ILE A 80 5.07 6.62 -0.19
CA ILE A 80 5.25 5.88 1.07
C ILE A 80 6.56 6.32 1.72
N PRO A 81 6.54 6.80 2.98
CA PRO A 81 7.76 7.07 3.72
C PRO A 81 8.59 5.79 3.89
N GLY A 82 9.86 5.84 3.51
CA GLY A 82 10.78 4.69 3.60
C GLY A 82 12.12 4.96 2.95
N ASP A 83 13.07 4.05 3.17
CA ASP A 83 14.38 4.10 2.53
C ASP A 83 14.31 3.55 1.08
N PRO A 84 15.12 4.10 0.14
CA PRO A 84 15.12 3.63 -1.25
C PRO A 84 15.42 2.12 -1.42
N PRO A 85 16.35 1.50 -0.68
CA PRO A 85 16.57 0.05 -0.74
C PRO A 85 15.33 -0.78 -0.45
N SER A 86 14.54 -0.42 0.58
CA SER A 86 13.29 -1.09 0.89
C SER A 86 12.23 -0.92 -0.22
N GLN A 87 12.17 0.27 -0.84
CA GLN A 87 11.24 0.56 -1.94
C GLN A 87 11.58 -0.26 -3.18
N ASP A 88 12.85 -0.27 -3.55
CA ASP A 88 13.35 -1.10 -4.64
C ASP A 88 13.13 -2.59 -4.36
N GLY A 89 13.34 -3.02 -3.12
CA GLY A 89 13.02 -4.36 -2.65
C GLY A 89 11.54 -4.71 -2.85
N ALA A 90 10.63 -3.84 -2.38
CA ALA A 90 9.19 -4.06 -2.48
C ALA A 90 8.74 -4.18 -3.94
N ALA A 91 9.21 -3.30 -4.82
CA ALA A 91 8.92 -3.38 -6.25
C ALA A 91 9.43 -4.69 -6.86
N ALA A 92 10.68 -5.08 -6.56
CA ALA A 92 11.27 -6.31 -7.06
C ALA A 92 10.50 -7.56 -6.61
N TYR A 93 10.10 -7.63 -5.34
CA TYR A 93 9.35 -8.77 -4.81
C TYR A 93 7.95 -8.88 -5.42
N LEU A 94 7.26 -7.76 -5.63
CA LEU A 94 5.96 -7.75 -6.30
C LEU A 94 6.07 -8.21 -7.76
N LEU A 95 7.12 -7.80 -8.48
CA LEU A 95 7.37 -8.26 -9.85
C LEU A 95 7.73 -9.75 -9.91
N ARG A 96 8.60 -10.24 -9.00
CA ARG A 96 8.88 -11.68 -8.88
C ARG A 96 7.61 -12.46 -8.54
N ALA A 97 6.71 -11.90 -7.74
CA ALA A 97 5.42 -12.52 -7.50
C ALA A 97 4.53 -12.53 -8.76
N CYS A 98 4.59 -11.53 -9.65
CA CYS A 98 3.92 -11.59 -10.96
C CYS A 98 4.39 -12.76 -11.81
N GLN A 99 5.69 -13.07 -11.79
CA GLN A 99 6.23 -14.25 -12.45
C GLN A 99 5.66 -15.54 -11.84
N ARG A 100 5.71 -15.68 -10.52
CA ARG A 100 5.26 -16.90 -9.82
C ARG A 100 3.76 -17.14 -9.95
N GLN A 101 2.97 -16.08 -9.99
CA GLN A 101 1.51 -16.13 -10.13
C GLN A 101 1.06 -16.13 -11.59
N GLN A 102 1.99 -16.00 -12.55
CA GLN A 102 1.69 -15.93 -13.99
C GLN A 102 0.62 -14.89 -14.33
N GLY A 103 0.64 -13.75 -13.64
CA GLY A 103 -0.37 -12.70 -13.77
C GLY A 103 0.04 -11.40 -13.10
N ALA A 104 -0.47 -10.28 -13.59
CA ALA A 104 -0.20 -8.96 -13.01
C ALA A 104 -0.91 -8.79 -11.67
N TYR A 105 -0.30 -8.04 -10.75
CA TYR A 105 -0.84 -7.81 -9.40
C TYR A 105 -2.23 -7.15 -9.38
N TRP A 106 -2.62 -6.47 -10.47
CA TRP A 106 -3.95 -5.89 -10.67
C TRP A 106 -5.09 -6.92 -10.63
N GLY A 107 -4.82 -8.15 -11.08
CA GLY A 107 -5.82 -9.22 -11.17
C GLY A 107 -5.84 -10.19 -10.00
N TRP A 108 -4.95 -10.01 -9.03
CA TRP A 108 -4.80 -10.97 -7.94
C TRP A 108 -5.97 -10.91 -6.98
N GLN A 109 -6.47 -12.10 -6.63
CA GLN A 109 -7.45 -12.23 -5.56
C GLN A 109 -6.81 -11.98 -4.19
N ALA A 110 -7.64 -11.65 -3.21
CA ALA A 110 -7.25 -11.51 -1.80
C ALA A 110 -6.39 -12.68 -1.27
N THR A 111 -6.72 -13.91 -1.67
CA THR A 111 -5.97 -15.12 -1.28
C THR A 111 -4.55 -15.15 -1.83
N VAL A 112 -4.35 -14.65 -3.05
CA VAL A 112 -3.02 -14.52 -3.69
C VAL A 112 -2.20 -13.46 -2.97
N TRP A 113 -2.82 -12.32 -2.63
CA TRP A 113 -2.18 -11.27 -1.83
C TRP A 113 -1.73 -11.78 -0.46
N GLY A 114 -2.59 -12.52 0.25
CA GLY A 114 -2.26 -13.12 1.54
C GLY A 114 -1.07 -14.10 1.46
N ARG A 115 -0.98 -14.89 0.38
CA ARG A 115 0.19 -15.77 0.15
C ARG A 115 1.46 -14.99 -0.14
N VAL A 116 1.40 -13.98 -1.01
CA VAL A 116 2.59 -13.20 -1.42
C VAL A 116 3.16 -12.37 -0.26
N LEU A 117 2.29 -11.77 0.54
CA LEU A 117 2.66 -10.92 1.68
C LEU A 117 2.96 -11.73 2.95
N GLY A 118 2.48 -12.98 3.01
CA GLY A 118 2.61 -13.88 4.14
C GLY A 118 1.73 -13.48 5.34
N PRO A 119 1.30 -14.44 6.18
CA PRO A 119 0.46 -14.18 7.34
C PRO A 119 1.18 -13.44 8.47
N ASN A 120 2.52 -13.47 8.51
CA ASN A 120 3.34 -12.76 9.49
C ASN A 120 4.75 -12.52 8.92
N GLN A 121 5.58 -11.78 9.66
CA GLN A 121 6.93 -11.46 9.24
C GLN A 121 7.85 -12.69 9.14
N ALA A 122 7.69 -13.69 10.02
CA ALA A 122 8.49 -14.91 9.97
C ALA A 122 8.20 -15.74 8.72
N ALA A 123 6.93 -15.92 8.37
CA ALA A 123 6.51 -16.59 7.14
C ALA A 123 6.97 -15.83 5.88
N PHE A 124 6.93 -14.50 5.93
CA PHE A 124 7.48 -13.67 4.86
C PHE A 124 9.00 -13.89 4.68
N PHE A 125 9.77 -13.95 5.76
CA PHE A 125 11.21 -14.26 5.67
C PHE A 125 11.50 -15.69 5.24
N GLN A 126 10.65 -16.66 5.58
CA GLN A 126 10.80 -18.03 5.06
C GLN A 126 10.59 -18.09 3.55
N GLU A 127 9.58 -17.38 3.05
CA GLU A 127 9.22 -17.34 1.63
C GLU A 127 10.24 -16.57 0.78
N HIS A 128 10.77 -15.46 1.31
CA HIS A 128 11.61 -14.51 0.54
C HIS A 128 13.08 -14.47 0.99
N GLY A 129 13.44 -15.18 2.06
CA GLY A 129 14.78 -15.23 2.65
C GLY A 129 14.97 -14.21 3.79
N THR A 130 15.93 -14.49 4.68
CA THR A 130 16.25 -13.65 5.86
C THR A 130 17.02 -12.37 5.53
N ALA A 131 17.44 -12.18 4.28
CA ALA A 131 18.13 -10.98 3.82
C ALA A 131 17.18 -9.81 3.50
N VAL A 132 15.88 -9.99 3.73
CA VAL A 132 14.85 -8.98 3.44
C VAL A 132 14.58 -8.17 4.71
N ASP A 133 14.55 -6.85 4.60
CA ASP A 133 14.13 -5.98 5.70
C ASP A 133 12.64 -6.20 5.97
N GLY A 134 12.25 -6.20 7.25
CA GLY A 134 10.86 -6.20 7.66
C GLY A 134 10.05 -5.04 7.09
N GLU A 135 10.72 -3.93 6.79
CA GLU A 135 10.16 -2.74 6.16
C GLU A 135 9.62 -3.02 4.74
N VAL A 136 10.27 -3.90 3.98
CA VAL A 136 9.85 -4.28 2.62
C VAL A 136 8.43 -4.83 2.61
N ARG A 137 8.09 -5.69 3.58
CA ARG A 137 6.72 -6.25 3.70
C ARG A 137 5.69 -5.14 3.90
N GLN A 138 5.99 -4.15 4.75
CA GLN A 138 5.08 -3.03 4.99
C GLN A 138 4.93 -2.12 3.77
N GLN A 139 6.02 -1.89 3.03
CA GLN A 139 5.96 -1.11 1.79
C GLN A 139 5.17 -1.83 0.69
N MET A 140 5.31 -3.16 0.58
CA MET A 140 4.46 -3.95 -0.32
C MET A 140 2.98 -3.85 0.06
N MET A 141 2.64 -3.93 1.34
CA MET A 141 1.26 -3.77 1.84
C MET A 141 0.70 -2.39 1.52
N ALA A 142 1.44 -1.33 1.85
CA ALA A 142 1.01 0.05 1.59
C ALA A 142 0.87 0.33 0.09
N THR A 143 1.80 -0.18 -0.72
CA THR A 143 1.76 -0.05 -2.19
C THR A 143 0.50 -0.70 -2.77
N ALA A 144 0.22 -1.94 -2.39
CA ALA A 144 -0.94 -2.66 -2.85
C ALA A 144 -2.26 -2.00 -2.40
N TYR A 145 -2.29 -1.45 -1.19
CA TYR A 145 -3.42 -0.69 -0.68
C TYR A 145 -3.64 0.61 -1.47
N LEU A 146 -2.60 1.41 -1.73
CA LEU A 146 -2.68 2.64 -2.52
C LEU A 146 -3.12 2.39 -3.96
N LEU A 147 -2.67 1.27 -4.55
CA LEU A 147 -3.10 0.82 -5.87
C LEU A 147 -4.53 0.25 -5.87
N GLY A 148 -5.16 0.08 -4.71
CA GLY A 148 -6.52 -0.46 -4.58
C GLY A 148 -6.62 -1.93 -4.95
N CYS A 149 -5.53 -2.69 -4.83
CA CYS A 149 -5.47 -4.11 -5.19
C CYS A 149 -6.20 -5.01 -4.18
N PHE A 150 -6.33 -4.55 -2.93
CA PHE A 150 -7.23 -5.13 -1.94
C PHE A 150 -7.79 -4.03 -1.04
N ARG A 151 -8.92 -4.32 -0.39
CA ARG A 151 -9.54 -3.44 0.62
C ARG A 151 -9.62 -4.10 1.98
N ASP A 152 -9.83 -5.41 1.98
CA ASP A 152 -9.88 -6.19 3.20
C ASP A 152 -8.46 -6.40 3.74
N VAL A 153 -8.10 -5.63 4.76
CA VAL A 153 -6.81 -5.76 5.45
C VAL A 153 -6.70 -7.02 6.31
N SER A 154 -7.79 -7.77 6.54
CA SER A 154 -7.73 -9.04 7.28
C SER A 154 -6.87 -10.09 6.57
N VAL A 155 -6.72 -9.98 5.25
CA VAL A 155 -5.90 -10.87 4.40
C VAL A 155 -4.40 -10.74 4.70
N LEU A 156 -3.99 -9.67 5.39
CA LEU A 156 -2.60 -9.37 5.72
C LEU A 156 -2.10 -10.12 6.97
N GLY A 157 -2.99 -10.79 7.70
CA GLY A 157 -2.66 -11.53 8.91
C GLY A 157 -2.15 -10.60 10.02
N ASP A 158 -1.02 -10.98 10.63
CA ASP A 158 -0.35 -10.17 11.65
C ASP A 158 0.54 -9.10 11.02
N PHE A 159 0.23 -7.84 11.32
CA PHE A 159 0.97 -6.67 10.90
C PHE A 159 0.74 -5.49 11.86
N LYS A 160 1.68 -4.55 11.87
CA LYS A 160 1.57 -3.30 12.64
C LYS A 160 0.59 -2.36 11.94
N ARG A 161 -0.67 -2.35 12.38
CA ARG A 161 -1.77 -1.54 11.81
C ARG A 161 -1.45 -0.06 11.76
N GLU A 162 -0.89 0.47 12.84
CA GLU A 162 -0.50 1.87 12.91
C GLU A 162 0.57 2.22 11.87
N ALA A 163 1.62 1.41 11.75
CA ALA A 163 2.68 1.65 10.77
C ALA A 163 2.13 1.66 9.33
N LEU A 164 1.19 0.76 9.02
CA LEU A 164 0.53 0.75 7.71
C LEU A 164 -0.37 1.99 7.51
N ALA A 165 -1.18 2.35 8.52
CA ALA A 165 -2.05 3.52 8.46
C ALA A 165 -1.25 4.82 8.28
N VAL A 166 -0.13 4.99 9.00
CA VAL A 166 0.77 6.14 8.85
C VAL A 166 1.37 6.20 7.46
N LYS A 167 1.76 5.06 6.86
CA LYS A 167 2.30 5.02 5.50
C LYS A 167 1.28 5.38 4.42
N VAL A 168 0.01 5.06 4.65
CA VAL A 168 -1.08 5.25 3.69
C VAL A 168 -1.72 6.63 3.81
N PHE A 169 -2.02 7.06 5.04
CA PHE A 169 -2.76 8.30 5.32
C PHE A 169 -1.85 9.44 5.79
N GLY A 170 -0.62 9.15 6.18
CA GLY A 170 0.30 10.11 6.79
C GLY A 170 0.20 10.16 8.31
N GLU A 171 1.30 10.55 8.96
CA GLU A 171 1.38 10.66 10.42
C GLU A 171 0.39 11.70 10.97
N ALA A 172 0.29 12.86 10.30
CA ALA A 172 -0.61 13.92 10.71
C ALA A 172 -2.09 13.47 10.74
N ALA A 173 -2.53 12.72 9.73
CA ALA A 173 -3.90 12.24 9.65
C ALA A 173 -4.22 11.25 10.78
N VAL A 174 -3.30 10.30 11.05
CA VAL A 174 -3.45 9.34 12.15
C VAL A 174 -3.41 10.05 13.51
N ALA A 175 -2.55 11.05 13.69
CA ALA A 175 -2.47 11.82 14.93
C ALA A 175 -3.74 12.63 15.19
N THR A 176 -4.28 13.31 14.18
CA THR A 176 -5.55 14.05 14.27
C THR A 176 -6.72 13.13 14.60
N ALA A 177 -6.77 11.94 13.99
CA ALA A 177 -7.76 10.92 14.31
C ALA A 177 -7.65 10.42 15.76
N TRP A 178 -6.42 10.27 16.27
CA TRP A 178 -6.18 9.77 17.61
C TRP A 178 -6.45 10.79 18.73
N GLU A 179 -6.20 12.08 18.49
CA GLU A 179 -6.26 13.14 19.49
C GLU A 179 -7.53 13.16 20.38
N PRO A 180 -8.77 13.13 19.83
CA PRO A 180 -9.97 13.16 20.67
C PRO A 180 -10.12 11.90 21.53
N ILE A 181 -9.80 10.73 20.97
CA ILE A 181 -9.89 9.44 21.66
C ILE A 181 -8.83 9.34 22.75
N GLY A 182 -7.59 9.75 22.46
CA GLY A 182 -6.48 9.76 23.41
C GLY A 182 -6.77 10.66 24.61
N THR A 183 -7.31 11.86 24.36
CA THR A 183 -7.72 12.80 25.41
C THR A 183 -8.82 12.22 26.30
N LEU A 184 -9.82 11.56 25.70
CA LEU A 184 -10.90 10.91 26.45
C LEU A 184 -10.39 9.75 27.32
N LEU A 185 -9.55 8.87 26.76
CA LEU A 185 -8.96 7.76 27.49
C LEU A 185 -8.08 8.23 28.65
N ALA A 186 -7.30 9.30 28.44
CA ALA A 186 -6.50 9.92 29.50
C ALA A 186 -7.40 10.44 30.64
N THR A 187 -8.54 11.05 30.30
CA THR A 187 -9.54 11.51 31.30
C THR A 187 -10.11 10.37 32.12
N TRP A 188 -10.24 9.18 31.53
CA TRP A 188 -10.72 7.96 32.20
C TRP A 188 -9.62 7.15 32.89
N GLY A 189 -8.36 7.60 32.84
CA GLY A 189 -7.21 6.92 33.47
C GLY A 189 -6.61 5.77 32.64
N TYR A 190 -7.03 5.58 31.39
CA TYR A 190 -6.58 4.49 30.52
C TYR A 190 -5.39 4.88 29.62
N ALA A 191 -4.33 5.44 30.21
CA ALA A 191 -3.18 5.95 29.46
C ALA A 191 -2.18 4.85 29.00
N SER A 192 -2.45 3.57 29.26
CA SER A 192 -1.46 2.49 29.16
C SER A 192 -1.71 1.53 27.99
N SER A 193 -1.69 0.22 28.24
CA SER A 193 -1.86 -0.84 27.25
C SER A 193 -3.22 -0.77 26.54
N GLU A 194 -4.27 -0.29 27.20
CA GLU A 194 -5.58 -0.10 26.57
C GLU A 194 -5.52 0.95 25.44
N GLY A 195 -4.75 2.02 25.62
CA GLY A 195 -4.54 3.04 24.59
C GLY A 195 -3.89 2.48 23.33
N VAL A 196 -2.94 1.54 23.47
CA VAL A 196 -2.29 0.87 22.33
C VAL A 196 -3.30 0.01 21.55
N ALA A 197 -4.14 -0.75 22.26
CA ALA A 197 -5.16 -1.59 21.63
C ALA A 197 -6.22 -0.74 20.90
N VAL A 198 -6.68 0.36 21.52
CA VAL A 198 -7.65 1.28 20.91
C VAL A 198 -7.04 1.99 19.70
N ARG A 199 -5.79 2.45 19.78
CA ARG A 199 -5.08 3.07 18.65
C ARG A 199 -4.94 2.11 17.46
N SER A 200 -4.61 0.85 17.75
CA SER A 200 -4.53 -0.21 16.76
C SER A 200 -5.89 -0.45 16.08
N ALA A 201 -6.97 -0.53 16.87
CA ALA A 201 -8.34 -0.70 16.36
C ALA A 201 -8.80 0.50 15.52
N LEU A 202 -8.47 1.73 15.93
CA LEU A 202 -8.72 2.94 15.16
C LEU A 202 -8.03 2.90 13.79
N CYS A 203 -6.73 2.56 13.77
CA CYS A 203 -5.97 2.44 12.53
C CYS A 203 -6.56 1.36 11.61
N GLU A 204 -7.00 0.23 12.17
CA GLU A 204 -7.69 -0.81 11.40
C GLU A 204 -9.02 -0.30 10.83
N LEU A 205 -9.79 0.48 11.58
CA LEU A 205 -11.04 1.07 11.12
C LEU A 205 -10.82 2.06 9.96
N MET A 206 -9.81 2.94 10.08
CA MET A 206 -9.43 3.88 9.01
C MET A 206 -9.05 3.12 7.72
N LEU A 207 -8.26 2.05 7.85
CA LEU A 207 -7.83 1.20 6.72
C LEU A 207 -9.02 0.45 6.08
N ARG A 208 -9.94 -0.08 6.87
CA ARG A 208 -11.11 -0.81 6.33
C ARG A 208 -12.07 0.10 5.58
N ASN A 209 -12.29 1.30 6.11
CA ASN A 209 -13.23 2.24 5.53
C ASN A 209 -12.62 3.14 4.45
N GLN A 210 -11.29 3.10 4.28
CA GLN A 210 -10.56 3.99 3.37
C GLN A 210 -10.90 5.46 3.66
N ASP A 211 -10.83 5.87 4.93
CA ASP A 211 -11.10 7.24 5.33
C ASP A 211 -10.31 7.58 6.60
N PRO A 212 -9.40 8.58 6.54
CA PRO A 212 -8.67 9.02 7.72
C PRO A 212 -9.52 9.87 8.69
N ALA A 213 -10.70 10.36 8.28
CA ALA A 213 -11.56 11.22 9.09
C ALA A 213 -12.67 10.47 9.84
N LEU A 214 -12.69 9.13 9.78
CA LEU A 214 -13.71 8.29 10.40
C LEU A 214 -13.55 8.08 11.92
N ALA A 215 -12.60 8.78 12.53
CA ALA A 215 -12.30 8.71 13.96
C ALA A 215 -13.33 9.43 14.82
#